data_AF-R2QSJ0-F1
#
_entry.id   AF-R2QSJ0-F1
#
_cell.length_a   1.000
_cell.length_b   1.000
_cell.length_c   1.000
_cell.angle_alpha   90.00
_cell.angle_beta   90.00
_cell.angle_gamma   90.00
#
_symmetry.space_group_name_H-M   'P 1'
#
loop_
_entity.id
_entity.type
_entity.pdbx_description
1 polymer ?
#
loop_
_entity_poly.entity_id
_entity_poly.type
_entity_poly.pdbx_seq_one_letter_code
_entity_poly.pdbx_strand_id
1 'polypeptide(L)'
;MIIHRWKCWTIADYIQKIAKNANKNTSIKPEAKYKGSKKHGVNWKEGPATAKSEGTPQGQWSNKDLDYASEIAKKLGARESGYFDLPPGSSSVVYKPDGSTVPAKRIWIRNNGTGTFHGYPSE
;
A
#
# COMPACT_ATOMS: atom_id res chain seq x y z
N MET A 1 40.32 20.39 -8.73
CA MET A 1 39.51 21.33 -7.93
C MET A 1 38.04 20.99 -8.16
N ILE A 2 37.41 20.24 -7.24
CA ILE A 2 36.01 19.77 -7.39
C ILE A 2 35.10 20.79 -6.72
N ILE A 3 34.45 21.63 -7.51
CA ILE A 3 33.38 22.53 -7.07
C ILE A 3 32.13 21.71 -6.77
N HIS A 4 31.90 21.41 -5.49
CA HIS A 4 30.61 20.91 -5.01
C HIS A 4 29.58 22.03 -5.13
N ARG A 5 28.75 21.98 -6.17
CA ARG A 5 27.69 22.95 -6.41
C ARG A 5 26.51 22.65 -5.47
N TRP A 6 26.51 23.28 -4.29
CA TRP A 6 25.35 23.28 -3.40
C TRP A 6 24.20 24.00 -4.11
N LYS A 7 23.17 23.26 -4.49
CA LYS A 7 22.00 23.81 -5.17
C LYS A 7 21.13 24.49 -4.10
N CYS A 8 21.28 25.80 -3.93
CA CYS A 8 20.35 26.59 -3.12
C CYS A 8 18.99 26.61 -3.81
N TRP A 9 17.97 26.05 -3.15
CA TRP A 9 16.59 26.07 -3.62
C TRP A 9 15.98 27.42 -3.28
N THR A 10 15.32 28.05 -4.26
CA THR A 10 14.51 29.23 -3.97
C THR A 10 13.20 28.84 -3.29
N ILE A 11 12.53 29.79 -2.64
CA ILE A 11 11.17 29.59 -2.11
C ILE A 11 10.22 29.16 -3.25
N ALA A 12 10.40 29.69 -4.46
CA ALA A 12 9.62 29.30 -5.63
C ALA A 12 9.88 27.83 -6.05
N ASP A 13 11.13 27.37 -6.06
CA ASP A 13 11.45 25.96 -6.35
C ASP A 13 10.86 25.02 -5.29
N TYR A 14 10.86 25.45 -4.02
CA TYR A 14 10.27 24.70 -2.92
C TYR A 14 8.74 24.59 -3.08
N ILE A 15 8.06 25.69 -3.43
CA ILE A 15 6.62 25.70 -3.70
C ILE A 15 6.26 24.83 -4.91
N GLN A 16 7.02 24.92 -6.01
CA GLN A 16 6.82 24.07 -7.19
C GLN A 16 7.01 22.58 -6.87
N LYS A 17 7.98 22.24 -6.02
CA LYS A 17 8.18 20.86 -5.53
C LYS A 17 7.00 20.39 -4.69
N ILE A 18 6.49 21.21 -3.77
CA ILE A 18 5.31 20.88 -2.96
C ILE A 18 4.09 20.69 -3.86
N ALA A 19 3.83 21.62 -4.78
CA ALA A 19 2.70 21.55 -5.71
C ALA A 19 2.76 20.30 -6.59
N LYS A 20 3.95 19.95 -7.11
CA LYS A 20 4.17 18.73 -7.90
C LYS A 20 3.96 17.46 -7.08
N ASN A 21 4.38 17.46 -5.81
CA ASN A 21 4.18 16.34 -4.89
C ASN A 21 2.69 16.19 -4.51
N ALA A 22 1.99 17.29 -4.25
CA ALA A 22 0.56 17.31 -3.97
C ALA A 22 -0.25 16.81 -5.18
N ASN A 23 0.10 17.25 -6.39
CA ASN A 23 -0.62 16.86 -7.61
C ASN A 23 -0.44 15.36 -7.94
N LYS A 24 0.77 14.80 -7.75
CA LYS A 24 1.00 13.34 -7.82
C LYS A 24 0.18 12.53 -6.82
N ASN A 25 -0.20 13.12 -5.71
CA ASN A 25 -0.88 12.43 -4.61
C ASN A 25 -2.40 12.31 -4.82
N THR A 26 -2.96 12.92 -5.87
CA THR A 26 -4.41 12.95 -6.08
C THR A 26 -4.98 11.65 -6.68
N SER A 27 -4.16 10.86 -7.37
CA SER A 27 -4.56 9.58 -7.97
C SER A 27 -3.52 8.50 -7.69
N ILE A 28 -3.57 7.93 -6.50
CA ILE A 28 -2.81 6.72 -6.16
C ILE A 28 -3.71 5.51 -6.36
N LYS A 29 -3.24 4.56 -7.17
CA LYS A 29 -3.97 3.34 -7.52
C LYS A 29 -3.34 2.12 -6.84
N PRO A 30 -4.10 1.03 -6.62
CA PRO A 30 -3.49 -0.24 -6.24
C PRO A 30 -2.50 -0.71 -7.31
N GLU A 31 -1.43 -1.39 -6.89
CA GLU A 31 -0.60 -2.16 -7.82
C GLU A 31 -1.48 -3.11 -8.64
N ALA A 32 -1.23 -3.21 -9.95
CA ALA A 32 -2.08 -3.96 -10.89
C ALA A 32 -2.28 -5.43 -10.46
N LYS A 33 -1.30 -5.99 -9.75
CA LYS A 33 -1.33 -7.36 -9.23
C LYS A 33 -2.50 -7.62 -8.26
N TYR A 34 -2.99 -6.59 -7.56
CA TYR A 34 -4.05 -6.74 -6.58
C TYR A 34 -5.40 -7.05 -7.19
N LYS A 35 -5.64 -6.70 -8.47
CA LYS A 35 -6.87 -7.08 -9.18
C LYS A 35 -6.81 -8.51 -9.74
N GLY A 36 -5.64 -9.14 -9.71
CA GLY A 36 -5.40 -10.47 -10.26
C GLY A 36 -5.29 -11.55 -9.21
N SER A 37 -4.70 -12.68 -9.62
CA SER A 37 -4.43 -13.86 -8.78
C SER A 37 -3.04 -13.88 -8.16
N LYS A 38 -2.27 -12.79 -8.27
CA LYS A 38 -0.94 -12.70 -7.66
C LYS A 38 -1.07 -12.47 -6.14
N LYS A 39 0.03 -12.66 -5.41
CA LYS A 39 0.13 -12.48 -3.96
C LYS A 39 -0.61 -11.21 -3.47
N HIS A 40 -1.46 -11.41 -2.45
CA HIS A 40 -2.41 -10.46 -1.86
C HIS A 40 -3.59 -10.04 -2.75
N GLY A 41 -3.65 -10.43 -4.01
CA GLY A 41 -4.71 -10.01 -4.93
C GLY A 41 -6.07 -10.60 -4.61
N VAL A 42 -7.12 -9.92 -5.09
CA VAL A 42 -8.52 -10.27 -4.81
C VAL A 42 -8.89 -11.67 -5.27
N ASN A 43 -8.25 -12.17 -6.34
CA ASN A 43 -8.46 -13.50 -6.90
C ASN A 43 -7.31 -14.46 -6.57
N TRP A 44 -6.48 -14.14 -5.58
CA TRP A 44 -5.37 -14.98 -5.16
C TRP A 44 -5.88 -16.30 -4.56
N LYS A 45 -5.31 -17.43 -4.96
CA LYS A 45 -5.80 -18.77 -4.56
C LYS A 45 -4.81 -19.50 -3.65
N GLU A 46 -3.54 -19.15 -3.72
CA GLU A 46 -2.46 -19.79 -2.97
C GLU A 46 -2.37 -19.30 -1.53
N GLY A 47 -3.19 -18.32 -1.11
CA GLY A 47 -3.14 -17.66 0.20
C GLY A 47 -2.85 -18.58 1.39
N PRO A 48 -3.71 -19.59 1.67
CA PRO A 48 -3.49 -20.54 2.75
C PRO A 48 -2.21 -21.37 2.60
N ALA A 49 -1.94 -21.87 1.38
CA ALA A 49 -0.75 -22.68 1.10
C ALA A 49 0.55 -21.86 1.30
N THR A 50 0.53 -20.59 0.91
CA THR A 50 1.64 -19.66 1.07
C THR A 50 1.85 -19.32 2.54
N ALA A 51 0.78 -19.05 3.30
CA ALA A 51 0.88 -18.81 4.74
C ALA A 51 1.49 -19.99 5.49
N LYS A 52 1.08 -21.22 5.13
CA LYS A 52 1.64 -22.45 5.68
C LYS A 52 3.11 -22.66 5.28
N SER A 53 3.44 -22.44 4.01
CA SER A 53 4.80 -22.63 3.49
C SER A 53 5.80 -21.60 4.00
N GLU A 54 5.40 -20.33 4.13
CA GLU A 54 6.26 -19.24 4.60
C GLU A 54 6.28 -19.14 6.13
N GLY A 55 5.40 -19.87 6.83
CA GLY A 55 5.28 -19.80 8.30
C GLY A 55 4.80 -18.43 8.81
N THR A 56 4.27 -17.57 7.94
CA THR A 56 3.86 -16.20 8.25
C THR A 56 2.45 -15.90 7.72
N PRO A 57 1.65 -15.09 8.44
CA PRO A 57 0.32 -14.72 7.97
C PRO A 57 0.34 -13.99 6.63
N GLN A 58 -0.64 -14.27 5.78
CA GLN A 58 -0.76 -13.67 4.45
C GLN A 58 -2.11 -13.01 4.27
N GLY A 59 -2.12 -11.69 4.04
CA GLY A 59 -3.35 -10.95 3.76
C GLY A 59 -3.83 -11.15 2.32
N GLN A 60 -5.15 -11.17 2.12
CA GLN A 60 -5.78 -11.10 0.81
C GLN A 60 -6.80 -9.98 0.77
N TRP A 61 -6.62 -9.10 -0.23
CA TRP A 61 -7.49 -7.94 -0.43
C TRP A 61 -8.89 -8.37 -0.83
N SER A 62 -9.89 -7.62 -0.35
CA SER A 62 -11.19 -7.54 -1.03
C SER A 62 -11.18 -6.39 -2.03
N ASN A 63 -12.07 -6.44 -3.03
CA ASN A 63 -12.18 -5.34 -4.00
C ASN A 63 -12.60 -4.02 -3.34
N LYS A 64 -13.48 -4.08 -2.32
CA LYS A 64 -13.99 -2.91 -1.61
C LYS A 64 -12.89 -2.20 -0.81
N ASP A 65 -11.96 -2.95 -0.25
CA ASP A 65 -10.92 -2.39 0.62
C ASP A 65 -9.75 -1.77 -0.16
N LEU A 66 -9.60 -2.09 -1.45
CA LEU A 66 -8.59 -1.47 -2.33
C LEU A 66 -8.83 0.01 -2.57
N ASP A 67 -10.10 0.44 -2.64
CA ASP A 67 -10.45 1.85 -2.79
C ASP A 67 -10.13 2.62 -1.51
N TYR A 68 -10.47 2.05 -0.34
CA TYR A 68 -10.09 2.62 0.95
C TYR A 68 -8.56 2.71 1.12
N ALA A 69 -7.83 1.65 0.78
CA ALA A 69 -6.37 1.63 0.77
C ALA A 69 -5.77 2.72 -0.14
N SER A 70 -6.40 3.00 -1.27
CA SER A 70 -6.01 4.09 -2.17
C SER A 70 -6.15 5.45 -1.47
N GLU A 71 -7.27 5.70 -0.80
CA GLU A 71 -7.48 6.95 -0.03
C GLU A 71 -6.48 7.12 1.11
N ILE A 72 -6.08 6.03 1.77
CA ILE A 72 -5.02 6.05 2.78
C ILE A 72 -3.67 6.37 2.16
N ALA A 73 -3.33 5.72 1.04
CA ALA A 73 -2.07 5.96 0.35
C ALA A 73 -1.92 7.42 -0.11
N LYS A 74 -3.03 8.09 -0.49
CA LYS A 74 -3.05 9.52 -0.84
C LYS A 74 -2.71 10.45 0.32
N LYS A 75 -2.89 10.00 1.57
CA LYS A 75 -2.53 10.79 2.76
C LYS A 75 -1.06 10.64 3.14
N LEU A 76 -0.40 9.61 2.61
CA LEU A 76 1.02 9.35 2.82
C LEU A 76 1.88 10.15 1.84
N GLY A 77 3.02 10.64 2.32
CA GLY A 77 4.09 11.16 1.48
C GLY A 77 4.71 10.05 0.61
N ALA A 78 5.43 10.46 -0.44
CA ALA A 78 6.09 9.50 -1.32
C ALA A 78 7.10 8.65 -0.54
N ARG A 79 7.00 7.32 -0.70
CA ARG A 79 7.78 6.28 0.01
C ARG A 79 7.43 6.09 1.48
N GLU A 80 6.49 6.85 2.03
CA GLU A 80 5.99 6.64 3.39
C GLU A 80 5.09 5.41 3.46
N SER A 81 5.04 4.81 4.65
CA SER A 81 4.23 3.63 4.93
C SER A 81 3.72 3.62 6.36
N GLY A 82 2.62 2.92 6.59
CA GLY A 82 2.06 2.75 7.94
C GLY A 82 1.03 1.63 8.01
N TYR A 83 0.65 1.29 9.24
CA TYR A 83 -0.50 0.45 9.53
C TYR A 83 -1.71 1.34 9.82
N PHE A 84 -2.86 0.95 9.27
CA PHE A 84 -4.12 1.68 9.41
C PHE A 84 -5.24 0.69 9.68
N ASP A 85 -6.20 1.07 10.52
CA ASP A 85 -7.37 0.24 10.78
C ASP A 85 -8.26 0.16 9.55
N LEU A 86 -8.81 -1.03 9.31
CA LEU A 86 -9.83 -1.22 8.29
C LEU A 86 -11.17 -0.69 8.81
N PRO A 87 -11.98 -0.03 7.95
CA PRO A 87 -13.29 0.44 8.36
C PRO A 87 -14.24 -0.74 8.63
N PRO A 88 -15.30 -0.54 9.44
CA PRO A 88 -16.35 -1.52 9.60
C PRO A 88 -16.93 -1.99 8.26
N GLY A 89 -17.20 -3.29 8.13
CA GLY A 89 -17.69 -3.88 6.87
C GLY A 89 -16.62 -4.07 5.79
N SER A 90 -15.34 -4.04 6.17
CA SER A 90 -14.23 -4.61 5.40
C SER A 90 -14.42 -6.12 5.21
N SER A 91 -13.91 -6.64 4.09
CA SER A 91 -14.01 -8.07 3.74
C SER A 91 -12.68 -8.70 3.36
N SER A 92 -11.58 -7.96 3.56
CA SER A 92 -10.24 -8.52 3.43
C SER A 92 -9.98 -9.56 4.53
N VAL A 93 -9.17 -10.56 4.21
CA VAL A 93 -8.88 -11.68 5.11
C VAL A 93 -7.38 -11.85 5.33
N VAL A 94 -7.03 -12.58 6.37
CA VAL A 94 -5.66 -13.01 6.66
C VAL A 94 -5.65 -14.53 6.83
N TYR A 95 -4.86 -15.20 6.01
CA TYR A 95 -4.57 -16.62 6.14
C TYR A 95 -3.45 -16.83 7.16
N LYS A 96 -3.66 -17.72 8.11
CA LYS A 96 -2.69 -18.04 9.15
C LYS A 96 -1.91 -19.32 8.81
N PRO A 97 -0.67 -19.47 9.32
CA PRO A 97 0.13 -20.68 9.08
C PRO A 97 -0.49 -21.97 9.63
N ASP A 98 -1.35 -21.86 10.64
CA ASP A 98 -2.10 -22.97 11.23
C ASP A 98 -3.28 -23.47 10.36
N GLY A 99 -3.50 -22.83 9.21
CA GLY A 99 -4.58 -23.15 8.28
C GLY A 99 -5.88 -22.40 8.53
N SER A 100 -5.98 -21.61 9.60
CA SER A 100 -7.14 -20.76 9.85
C SER A 100 -7.18 -19.54 8.92
N THR A 101 -8.37 -18.99 8.73
CA THR A 101 -8.59 -17.72 8.02
C THR A 101 -9.37 -16.79 8.93
N VAL A 102 -8.86 -15.58 9.14
CA VAL A 102 -9.49 -14.58 10.00
C VAL A 102 -9.79 -13.29 9.22
N PRO A 103 -10.80 -12.51 9.62
CA PRO A 103 -10.99 -11.17 9.07
C PRO A 103 -9.76 -10.29 9.32
N ALA A 104 -9.37 -9.49 8.32
CA ALA A 104 -8.34 -8.48 8.50
C ALA A 104 -8.91 -7.32 9.34
N LYS A 105 -8.12 -6.83 10.31
CA LYS A 105 -8.48 -5.68 11.16
C LYS A 105 -7.74 -4.42 10.73
N ARG A 106 -6.59 -4.58 10.07
CA ARG A 106 -5.70 -3.50 9.66
C ARG A 106 -5.17 -3.73 8.26
N ILE A 107 -4.57 -2.69 7.68
CA ILE A 107 -3.83 -2.74 6.43
C ILE A 107 -2.47 -2.10 6.63
N TRP A 108 -1.43 -2.72 6.09
CA TRP A 108 -0.17 -2.03 5.88
C TRP A 108 -0.17 -1.44 4.48
N ILE A 109 0.07 -0.14 4.36
CA ILE A 109 0.07 0.59 3.09
C ILE A 109 1.35 1.41 2.97
N ARG A 110 1.93 1.43 1.77
CA ARG A 110 3.05 2.25 1.35
C ARG A 110 2.71 2.99 0.05
N ASN A 111 2.91 4.30 0.03
CA ASN A 111 2.88 5.07 -1.21
C ASN A 111 4.20 4.87 -1.98
N ASN A 112 4.17 4.32 -3.19
CA ASN A 112 5.41 4.06 -3.97
C ASN A 112 6.06 5.35 -4.51
N GLY A 113 5.35 6.48 -4.52
CA GLY A 113 5.79 7.74 -5.15
C GLY A 113 5.68 7.76 -6.69
N THR A 114 5.17 6.67 -7.26
CA THR A 114 5.00 6.44 -8.71
C THR A 114 3.54 6.48 -9.15
N GLY A 115 2.60 6.87 -8.27
CA GLY A 115 1.16 6.84 -8.53
C GLY A 115 0.50 5.50 -8.21
N THR A 116 1.22 4.59 -7.53
CA THR A 116 0.67 3.35 -7.01
C THR A 116 0.98 3.17 -5.54
N PHE A 117 0.25 2.29 -4.85
CA PHE A 117 0.59 1.84 -3.51
C PHE A 117 0.94 0.36 -3.47
N HIS A 118 1.86 0.00 -2.57
CA HIS A 118 2.08 -1.36 -2.14
C HIS A 118 1.44 -1.55 -0.77
N GLY A 119 0.85 -2.71 -0.50
CA GLY A 119 0.18 -3.01 0.75
C GLY A 119 -0.38 -4.43 0.85
N TYR A 120 -0.78 -4.78 2.07
CA TYR A 120 -1.45 -6.04 2.37
C TYR A 120 -2.37 -5.90 3.60
N PRO A 121 -3.47 -6.67 3.66
CA PRO A 121 -4.27 -6.80 4.87
C PRO A 121 -3.51 -7.53 5.99
N SER A 122 -3.77 -7.10 7.23
CA SER A 122 -3.15 -7.62 8.44
C SER A 122 -4.22 -7.76 9.54
N GLU A 123 -3.88 -8.56 10.55
CA GLU A 123 -4.54 -8.46 11.85
C GLU A 123 -4.02 -7.25 12.62
#